data_AF-A0A6I4VY82-F1
#
_entry.id   AF-A0A6I4VY82-F1
#
_cell.length_a   1.000
_cell.length_b   1.000
_cell.length_c   1.000
_cell.angle_alpha   90.00
_cell.angle_beta   90.00
_cell.angle_gamma   90.00
#
_symmetry.space_group_name_H-M   'P 1'
#
loop_
_entity.id
_entity.type
_entity.pdbx_description
1 polymer ?
#
loop_
_entity_poly.entity_id
_entity_poly.type
_entity_poly.pdbx_seq_one_letter_code
_entity_poly.pdbx_strand_id
1 'polypeptide(L)' 'MSEREPFISDGLIIEFIDGKDVPVNHKEFGDRAVVMRATNDEGPTLYFTEAEWEAFIAGVKDGEFDDLLEEPAENG' A
#
# COMPACT_ATOMS: atom_id res chain seq x y z
N MET A 1 -9.36 21.17 4.29
CA MET A 1 -8.59 19.95 4.01
C MET A 1 -8.67 19.75 2.51
N SER A 2 -7.55 19.80 1.78
CA SER A 2 -7.60 19.46 0.36
C SER A 2 -7.75 17.96 0.27
N GLU A 3 -8.98 17.49 0.02
CA GLU A 3 -9.27 16.13 -0.39
C GLU A 3 -8.52 15.89 -1.70
N ARG A 4 -7.30 15.35 -1.61
CA ARG A 4 -6.57 14.91 -2.79
C ARG A 4 -7.28 13.66 -3.28
N GLU A 5 -7.76 13.72 -4.52
CA GLU A 5 -8.42 12.59 -5.15
C GLU A 5 -7.51 11.35 -5.11
N PRO A 6 -8.07 10.15 -4.87
CA PRO A 6 -7.30 8.93 -4.82
C PRO A 6 -6.68 8.66 -6.20
N PHE A 7 -5.45 8.16 -6.20
CA PHE A 7 -4.82 7.69 -7.43
C PHE A 7 -5.31 6.27 -7.71
N ILE A 8 -5.96 6.08 -8.85
CA ILE A 8 -6.50 4.79 -9.28
C ILE A 8 -5.70 4.34 -10.49
N SER A 9 -5.12 3.15 -10.41
CA SER A 9 -4.44 2.45 -11.49
C SER A 9 -4.97 1.03 -11.58
N ASP A 10 -4.70 0.31 -12.67
CA ASP A 10 -5.17 -1.06 -12.95
C ASP A 10 -5.26 -1.94 -11.69
N GLY A 11 -6.48 -2.13 -11.17
CA GLY A 11 -6.76 -2.94 -9.97
C GLY A 11 -6.41 -2.34 -8.60
N LEU A 12 -5.80 -1.16 -8.52
CA LEU A 12 -5.23 -0.58 -7.28
C LEU A 12 -5.71 0.85 -7.00
N ILE A 13 -6.05 1.10 -5.74
CA ILE A 13 -6.37 2.42 -5.19
C ILE A 13 -5.26 2.82 -4.20
N ILE A 14 -4.68 4.00 -4.41
CA ILE A 14 -3.76 4.66 -3.49
C ILE A 14 -4.38 5.96 -2.99
N GLU A 15 -4.51 6.09 -1.67
CA GLU A 15 -5.07 7.28 -1.04
C GLU A 15 -4.11 7.83 0.01
N PHE A 16 -4.25 9.13 0.30
CA PHE A 16 -3.50 9.77 1.36
C PHE A 16 -4.45 10.40 2.35
N ILE A 17 -4.34 9.96 3.59
CA ILE A 17 -5.18 10.43 4.70
C ILE A 17 -4.32 11.09 5.77
N ASP A 18 -4.93 11.87 6.65
CA ASP A 18 -4.27 12.38 7.85
C ASP A 18 -3.91 11.19 8.77
N GLY A 19 -2.72 11.21 9.37
CA GLY A 19 -2.27 10.11 10.22
C GLY A 19 -3.18 9.85 11.42
N LYS A 20 -3.94 10.85 11.89
CA LYS A 20 -4.92 10.70 12.97
C LYS A 20 -6.18 9.94 12.54
N ASP A 21 -6.46 9.90 11.24
CA ASP A 21 -7.68 9.30 10.68
C ASP A 21 -7.45 7.81 10.34
N VAL A 22 -6.26 7.27 10.63
CA VAL A 22 -5.92 5.87 10.43
C VAL A 22 -6.65 4.98 11.45
N PRO A 23 -7.47 4.01 11.02
CA PRO A 23 -8.31 3.21 11.93
C PRO A 23 -7.60 1.97 12.49
N VAL A 24 -6.26 1.88 12.37
CA VAL A 24 -5.47 0.74 12.86
C VAL A 24 -4.48 1.17 13.92
N ASN A 25 -4.25 0.30 14.91
CA ASN A 25 -3.24 0.52 15.94
C ASN A 25 -1.87 0.03 15.46
N HIS A 26 -1.22 0.80 14.60
CA HIS A 26 0.10 0.49 14.04
C HIS A 26 1.01 1.72 14.02
N LYS A 27 1.91 1.85 15.00
CA LYS A 27 2.85 2.99 15.12
C LYS A 27 2.14 4.36 15.11
N GLU A 28 2.92 5.44 15.15
CA GLU A 28 2.42 6.80 14.92
C GLU A 28 2.61 7.15 13.44
N PHE A 29 1.52 7.52 12.75
CA PHE A 29 1.53 7.83 11.32
C PHE A 29 1.99 9.26 10.98
N GLY A 30 2.22 10.11 11.98
CA GLY A 30 2.58 11.51 11.74
C GLY A 30 1.44 12.31 11.09
N ASP A 31 1.76 13.30 10.26
CA ASP A 31 0.77 14.15 9.60
C ASP A 31 0.01 13.44 8.45
N ARG A 32 0.58 12.37 7.89
CA ARG A 32 0.03 11.70 6.69
C ARG A 32 0.32 10.20 6.67
N ALA A 33 -0.69 9.43 6.27
CA ALA A 33 -0.56 8.01 5.97
C ALA A 33 -0.85 7.73 4.48
N VAL A 34 -0.28 6.63 3.97
CA VAL A 34 -0.61 6.07 2.65
C VAL A 34 -1.51 4.86 2.84
N VAL A 35 -2.64 4.84 2.12
CA VAL A 35 -3.59 3.73 2.11
C VAL A 35 -3.51 3.05 0.75
N MET A 36 -3.36 1.73 0.75
CA MET A 36 -3.34 0.91 -0.46
C MET A 36 -4.39 -0.19 -0.35
N ARG A 37 -5.25 -0.32 -1.35
CA ARG A 37 -6.25 -1.38 -1.45
C ARG A 37 -6.57 -1.74 -2.90
N ALA A 38 -7.09 -2.94 -3.12
CA ALA A 38 -7.59 -3.34 -4.44
C ALA A 38 -8.90 -2.62 -4.79
N THR A 39 -9.16 -2.40 -6.08
CA THR A 39 -10.40 -1.75 -6.56
C THR A 39 -11.63 -2.63 -6.47
N ASN A 40 -11.46 -3.96 -6.41
CA ASN A 40 -12.55 -4.94 -6.36
C ASN A 40 -12.99 -5.27 -4.92
N ASP A 41 -12.45 -4.58 -3.91
CA ASP A 41 -12.65 -4.87 -2.48
C ASP A 41 -12.21 -6.29 -2.05
N GLU A 42 -11.50 -7.02 -2.92
CA GLU A 42 -10.96 -8.34 -2.61
C GLU A 42 -9.54 -8.21 -2.06
N GLY A 43 -9.42 -8.05 -0.75
CA GLY A 43 -8.12 -8.05 -0.08
C GLY A 43 -8.05 -7.13 1.14
N PRO A 44 -6.91 -7.14 1.86
CA PRO A 44 -6.71 -6.24 2.98
C PRO A 44 -6.49 -4.80 2.53
N THR A 45 -6.95 -3.84 3.32
CA THR A 45 -6.51 -2.45 3.24
C THR A 45 -5.20 -2.29 4.01
N LEU A 46 -4.16 -1.84 3.33
CA LEU A 46 -2.83 -1.62 3.91
C LEU A 46 -2.64 -0.15 4.25
N TYR A 47 -2.07 0.12 5.42
CA TYR A 47 -1.77 1.45 5.92
C TYR A 47 -0.27 1.57 6.17
N PHE A 48 0.36 2.58 5.60
CA PHE A 48 1.79 2.82 5.73
C PHE A 48 2.05 4.18 6.37
N THR A 49 3.00 4.23 7.29
CA THR A 49 3.69 5.49 7.61
C THR A 49 4.47 5.98 6.38
N GLU A 50 4.82 7.26 6.31
CA GLU A 50 5.63 7.78 5.20
C GLU A 50 6.98 7.02 5.07
N ALA A 51 7.62 6.71 6.19
CA ALA A 51 8.87 5.96 6.20
C ALA A 51 8.73 4.52 5.70
N GLU A 52 7.64 3.83 6.05
CA GLU A 52 7.37 2.48 5.56
C GLU A 52 7.02 2.49 4.07
N TRP A 53 6.31 3.51 3.59
CA TRP A 53 6.01 3.65 2.16
C TRP A 53 7.29 3.83 1.33
N GLU A 54 8.21 4.70 1.78
CA GLU A 54 9.50 4.89 1.11
C GLU A 54 10.33 3.59 1.09
N ALA A 55 10.33 2.84 2.20
CA ALA A 55 11.00 1.55 2.29
C ALA A 55 10.36 0.51 1.36
N PHE A 56 9.03 0.45 1.28
CA PHE A 56 8.30 -0.43 0.37
C PHE A 56 8.65 -0.14 -1.08
N ILE A 57 8.62 1.14 -1.49
CA ILE A 57 9.00 1.54 -2.85
C ILE A 57 10.46 1.22 -3.17
N ALA A 58 11.36 1.33 -2.19
CA ALA A 58 12.76 0.93 -2.35
C ALA A 58 12.88 -0.58 -2.60
N GLY A 59 12.20 -1.42 -1.82
CA GLY A 59 12.18 -2.88 -2.02
C GLY A 59 11.60 -3.29 -3.37
N VAL A 60 10.51 -2.65 -3.81
CA VAL A 60 9.93 -2.87 -5.15
C VAL A 60 10.93 -2.52 -6.26
N LYS A 61 11.70 -1.43 -6.11
CA LYS A 61 12.72 -1.05 -7.09
C LYS A 61 13.94 -1.97 -7.09
N ASP A 62 14.23 -2.60 -5.95
CA ASP A 62 15.33 -3.57 -5.81
C ASP A 62 14.96 -4.97 -6.33
N GLY A 63 13.69 -5.20 -6.68
CA GLY A 63 13.20 -6.51 -7.11
C GLY A 63 12.94 -7.49 -5.95
N GLU A 64 12.84 -6.99 -4.71
CA GLU A 64 12.66 -7.83 -3.50
C GLU A 64 11.40 -8.73 -3.57
N PHE A 65 10.42 -8.34 -4.39
CA PHE A 65 9.13 -9.01 -4.51
C PHE A 65 8.95 -9.78 -5.83
N ASP A 66 9.98 -9.85 -6.68
CA ASP A 66 9.84 -10.46 -8.02
C ASP A 66 9.54 -11.97 -7.94
N ASP A 67 10.10 -12.67 -6.96
CA ASP A 67 9.84 -14.11 -6.73
C ASP A 67 8.40 -14.39 -6.25
N LEU A 68 7.65 -13.38 -5.78
CA LEU A 68 6.24 -13.55 -5.38
C LEU A 68 5.29 -13.70 -6.59
N LEU A 69 5.78 -13.41 -7.79
CA LEU A 69 5.01 -13.54 -9.03
C LEU A 69 5.12 -14.94 -9.66
N GLU A 70 6.02 -15.79 -9.16
CA GLU A 70 6.12 -17.18 -9.60
C GLU A 70 5.01 -18.02 -8.94
N GLU A 71 3.97 -18.36 -9.72
CA GLU A 71 3.05 -19.43 -9.33
C GLU A 71 3.87 -20.71 -9.08
N PRO A 72 3.53 -21.54 -8.05
CA PRO A 72 4.29 -22.75 -7.79
C PRO A 72 4.29 -23.58 -9.07
N ALA A 73 5.48 -23.79 -9.64
CA ALA A 73 5.66 -24.57 -10.85
C ALA A 73 4.80 -25.83 -10.74
N GLU A 74 3.80 -25.94 -11.61
CA GLU A 74 2.96 -27.12 -11.71
C GLU A 74 3.91 -28.30 -11.91
N ASN A 75 4.10 -29.12 -10.87
CA ASN A 75 4.82 -30.37 -10.99
C ASN A 75 3.98 -31.26 -11.91
N GLY A 76 4.37 -31.32 -13.18
CA GLY A 76 3.86 -32.25 -14.19
C GLY A 76 4.17 -33.71 -13.89
#